data_AF-A0A2V7YI59-F1
#
_entry.id   AF-A0A2V7YI59-F1
#
_cell.length_a   1.000
_cell.length_b   1.000
_cell.length_c   1.000
_cell.angle_alpha   90.00
_cell.angle_beta   90.00
_cell.angle_gamma   90.00
#
_symmetry.space_group_name_H-M   'P 1'
#
loop_
_entity.id
_entity.type
_entity.pdbx_description
1 polymer ?
#
loop_
_entity_poly.entity_id
_entity_poly.type
_entity_poly.pdbx_seq_one_letter_code
_entity_poly.pdbx_strand_id
1 'polypeptide(L)'
;MTPTLRVTGEVFARFPEVVLGVVVAHGIDNTGDGTGLAGPLRQEEERVRASLTGIQIAEHPHIAPWREAYRQFGAKPKDYPSSIENLARRVLKGWSVPHVNPLVDLYNTISLRHLLPVGGE
;
A
#
# COMPACT_ATOMS: atom_id res chain seq x y z
N MET A 1 22.32 9.94 -11.28
CA MET A 1 21.68 11.11 -10.66
C MET A 1 20.71 10.58 -9.63
N THR A 2 20.78 11.00 -8.37
CA THR A 2 19.79 10.60 -7.36
C THR A 2 18.53 11.43 -7.57
N PRO A 3 17.33 10.80 -7.70
CA PRO A 3 16.10 11.55 -7.85
C PRO A 3 15.87 12.43 -6.62
N THR A 4 15.28 13.60 -6.85
CA THR A 4 14.92 14.53 -5.78
C THR A 4 13.42 14.44 -5.54
N LEU A 5 13.01 13.97 -4.36
CA LEU A 5 11.63 14.08 -3.91
C LEU A 5 11.45 15.44 -3.23
N ARG A 6 10.41 16.19 -3.65
CA ARG A 6 9.98 17.41 -2.97
C ARG A 6 8.52 17.29 -2.58
N VAL A 7 8.25 17.50 -1.29
CA VAL A 7 6.90 17.61 -0.75
C VAL A 7 6.71 19.03 -0.26
N THR A 8 5.59 19.66 -0.63
CA THR A 8 5.28 21.04 -0.23
C THR A 8 5.06 21.12 1.28
N GLY A 9 5.48 22.23 1.89
CA GLY A 9 5.34 22.44 3.34
C GLY A 9 3.88 22.40 3.82
N GLU A 10 2.92 22.71 2.94
CA GLU A 10 1.48 22.63 3.22
C GLU A 10 1.03 21.23 3.65
N VAL A 11 1.65 20.18 3.10
CA VAL A 11 1.33 18.79 3.48
C VAL A 11 1.67 18.55 4.95
N PHE A 12 2.87 18.97 5.39
CA PHE A 12 3.30 18.82 6.79
C PHE A 12 2.56 19.77 7.74
N ALA A 13 2.21 20.98 7.27
CA ALA A 13 1.40 21.91 8.05
C ALA A 13 0.00 21.35 8.32
N ARG A 14 -0.58 20.65 7.34
CA ARG A 14 -1.91 20.04 7.43
C ARG A 14 -1.90 18.68 8.13
N PHE A 15 -0.85 17.90 7.94
CA PHE A 15 -0.68 16.56 8.52
C PHE A 15 0.68 16.50 9.24
N PRO A 16 0.79 17.09 10.44
CA PRO A 16 2.07 17.17 11.15
C PRO A 16 2.65 15.80 11.54
N GLU A 17 1.81 14.77 11.60
CA GLU A 17 2.19 13.39 11.91
C GLU A 17 2.56 12.57 10.67
N VAL A 18 2.47 13.15 9.45
CA VAL A 18 2.79 12.41 8.23
C VAL A 18 4.28 12.06 8.17
N VAL A 19 4.57 10.80 7.93
CA VAL A 19 5.92 10.31 7.70
C VAL A 19 5.97 9.72 6.29
N LEU A 20 6.97 10.15 5.51
CA LEU A 20 7.22 9.68 4.16
C LEU A 20 8.58 8.99 4.12
N GLY A 21 8.59 7.71 3.74
CA GLY A 21 9.80 6.96 3.47
C GLY A 21 10.07 6.92 1.97
N VAL A 22 11.33 7.15 1.56
CA VAL A 22 11.77 7.05 0.18
C VAL A 22 12.94 6.09 0.11
N VAL A 23 12.86 5.10 -0.77
CA VAL A 23 13.98 4.21 -1.09
C VAL A 23 14.29 4.41 -2.56
N VAL A 24 15.54 4.76 -2.86
CA VAL A 24 16.05 4.84 -4.23
C VAL A 24 16.89 3.59 -4.47
N ALA A 25 16.45 2.76 -5.40
CA ALA A 25 17.18 1.56 -5.83
C ALA A 25 17.78 1.79 -7.22
N HIS A 26 18.99 1.29 -7.44
CA HIS A 26 19.71 1.40 -8.71
C HIS A 26 20.04 0.01 -9.25
N GLY A 27 20.06 -0.13 -10.58
CA GLY A 27 20.40 -1.40 -11.24
C GLY A 27 19.37 -2.50 -11.02
N ILE A 28 18.10 -2.13 -10.76
CA ILE A 28 17.02 -3.10 -10.61
C ILE A 28 16.61 -3.63 -11.99
N ASP A 29 16.53 -4.96 -12.10
CA ASP A 29 15.85 -5.61 -13.21
C ASP A 29 14.38 -5.81 -12.84
N ASN A 30 13.49 -5.08 -13.52
CA ASN A 30 12.06 -5.14 -13.33
C ASN A 30 11.32 -5.89 -14.46
N THR A 31 12.03 -6.74 -15.21
CA THR A 31 11.48 -7.45 -16.39
C THR A 31 11.15 -8.92 -16.11
N GLY A 32 11.52 -9.44 -14.93
CA GLY A 32 11.32 -10.85 -14.55
C GLY A 32 9.85 -11.25 -14.33
N ASP A 33 9.60 -12.55 -14.32
CA ASP A 33 8.27 -13.18 -14.22
C ASP A 33 7.66 -13.21 -12.79
N GLY A 34 8.33 -12.58 -11.82
CA GLY A 34 7.86 -12.50 -10.43
C GLY A 34 8.01 -13.78 -9.61
N THR A 35 8.66 -14.83 -10.12
CA THR A 35 8.83 -16.12 -9.41
C THR A 35 9.40 -15.98 -8.00
N GLY A 36 10.34 -15.06 -7.77
CA GLY A 36 10.93 -14.82 -6.45
C GLY A 36 9.99 -14.19 -5.41
N LEU A 37 8.92 -13.52 -5.86
CA LEU A 37 7.99 -12.78 -4.99
C LEU A 37 6.59 -13.38 -4.94
N ALA A 38 6.25 -14.28 -5.87
CA ALA A 38 4.96 -14.95 -5.90
C ALA A 38 4.64 -15.63 -4.55
N GLY A 39 5.58 -16.42 -4.00
CA GLY A 39 5.42 -17.12 -2.73
C GLY A 39 5.18 -16.16 -1.54
N PRO A 40 6.09 -15.20 -1.27
CA PRO A 40 5.89 -14.19 -0.25
C PRO A 40 4.57 -13.42 -0.39
N LEU A 41 4.18 -13.04 -1.61
CA LEU A 41 2.92 -12.34 -1.86
C LEU A 41 1.70 -13.21 -1.51
N ARG A 42 1.70 -14.50 -1.90
CA ARG A 42 0.64 -15.45 -1.51
C ARG A 42 0.52 -15.57 0.01
N GLN A 43 1.64 -15.67 0.72
CA GLN A 43 1.67 -15.77 2.18
C GLN A 43 1.05 -14.54 2.85
N GLU A 44 1.37 -13.33 2.36
CA GLU A 44 0.78 -12.11 2.93
C GLU A 44 -0.72 -11.98 2.65
N GLU A 45 -1.19 -12.48 1.50
CA GLU A 45 -2.62 -12.57 1.26
C GLU A 45 -3.34 -13.51 2.21
N GLU A 46 -2.79 -14.71 2.44
CA GLU A 46 -3.31 -15.67 3.40
C GLU A 46 -3.32 -15.09 4.82
N ARG A 47 -2.24 -14.43 5.22
CA ARG A 47 -2.15 -13.73 6.51
C ARG A 47 -3.22 -12.67 6.64
N VAL A 48 -3.45 -11.86 5.61
CA VAL A 48 -4.51 -10.84 5.59
C VAL A 48 -5.90 -11.47 5.68
N ARG A 49 -6.16 -12.55 4.95
CA ARG A 49 -7.43 -13.29 5.06
C ARG A 49 -7.63 -13.86 6.45
N ALA A 50 -6.61 -14.48 7.03
CA ALA A 50 -6.70 -15.08 8.36
C ALA A 50 -6.88 -14.02 9.48
N SER A 51 -6.14 -12.91 9.41
CA SER A 51 -6.10 -11.91 10.48
C SER A 51 -7.19 -10.84 10.42
N LEU A 52 -7.72 -10.54 9.23
CA LEU A 52 -8.66 -9.43 9.04
C LEU A 52 -10.08 -9.86 8.68
N THR A 53 -10.36 -11.16 8.58
CA THR A 53 -11.73 -11.64 8.38
C THR A 53 -12.63 -11.22 9.55
N GLY A 54 -13.80 -10.66 9.23
CA GLY A 54 -14.74 -10.14 10.23
C GLY A 54 -14.39 -8.76 10.79
N ILE A 55 -13.19 -8.25 10.52
CA ILE A 55 -12.79 -6.90 10.94
C ILE A 55 -13.36 -5.87 9.98
N GLN A 56 -13.90 -4.78 10.51
CA GLN A 56 -14.26 -3.61 9.71
C GLN A 56 -12.98 -2.91 9.25
N ILE A 57 -12.51 -3.23 8.03
CA ILE A 57 -11.26 -2.67 7.46
C ILE A 57 -11.20 -1.14 7.51
N ALA A 58 -12.33 -0.45 7.37
CA ALA A 58 -12.39 1.01 7.44
C ALA A 58 -11.98 1.58 8.82
N GLU A 59 -12.12 0.78 9.88
CA GLU A 59 -11.84 1.16 11.27
C GLU A 59 -10.47 0.64 11.74
N HIS A 60 -9.78 -0.14 10.91
CA HIS A 60 -8.46 -0.66 11.26
C HIS A 60 -7.48 0.50 11.54
N PRO A 61 -6.64 0.45 12.60
CA PRO A 61 -5.78 1.55 13.01
C PRO A 61 -4.77 2.01 11.94
N HIS A 62 -4.37 1.11 11.03
CA HIS A 62 -3.53 1.46 9.87
C HIS A 62 -4.30 1.99 8.64
N ILE A 63 -5.63 1.94 8.64
CA ILE A 63 -6.49 2.38 7.52
C ILE A 63 -7.26 3.66 7.86
N ALA A 64 -7.81 3.74 9.07
CA ALA A 64 -8.60 4.88 9.51
C ALA A 64 -7.89 6.25 9.34
N PRO A 65 -6.57 6.39 9.62
CA PRO A 65 -5.85 7.64 9.37
C PRO A 65 -5.87 8.08 7.91
N TRP A 66 -5.77 7.15 6.96
CA TRP A 66 -5.85 7.46 5.53
C TRP A 66 -7.24 7.94 5.13
N ARG A 67 -8.29 7.33 5.68
CA ARG A 67 -9.67 7.77 5.45
C ARG A 67 -9.90 9.17 6.01
N GLU A 68 -9.35 9.47 7.17
CA GLU A 68 -9.37 10.82 7.73
C GLU A 68 -8.64 11.83 6.84
N ALA A 69 -7.41 11.53 6.43
CA ALA A 69 -6.66 12.39 5.52
C ALA A 69 -7.42 12.67 4.22
N TYR A 70 -8.02 11.65 3.61
CA TYR A 70 -8.82 11.79 2.39
C TYR A 70 -10.07 12.66 2.61
N ARG A 71 -10.76 12.52 3.75
CA ARG A 71 -11.88 13.42 4.11
C ARG A 71 -11.44 14.86 4.20
N GLN A 72 -10.30 15.12 4.83
CA GLN A 72 -9.77 16.47 4.93
C GLN A 72 -9.50 17.05 3.53
N PHE A 73 -8.94 16.27 2.61
CA PHE A 73 -8.78 16.69 1.21
C PHE A 73 -10.10 16.88 0.43
N GLY A 74 -11.26 16.62 1.03
CA GLY A 74 -12.57 16.73 0.38
C GLY A 74 -12.96 15.49 -0.43
N ALA A 75 -12.16 14.42 -0.39
CA ALA A 75 -12.50 13.15 -1.00
C ALA A 75 -13.47 12.36 -0.13
N LYS A 76 -14.26 11.49 -0.77
CA LYS A 76 -15.10 10.50 -0.09
C LYS A 76 -14.33 9.18 0.01
N PRO A 77 -13.78 8.78 1.17
CA PRO A 77 -12.90 7.60 1.24
C PRO A 77 -13.61 6.27 0.99
N LYS A 78 -14.96 6.26 0.99
CA LYS A 78 -15.74 5.10 0.56
C LYS A 78 -15.65 4.88 -0.95
N ASP A 79 -15.66 5.99 -1.70
CA ASP A 79 -15.65 5.98 -3.17
C ASP A 79 -14.21 5.99 -3.70
N TYR A 80 -13.28 6.59 -2.94
CA TYR A 80 -11.86 6.71 -3.25
C TYR A 80 -11.02 6.20 -2.06
N PRO A 81 -10.96 4.89 -1.80
CA PRO A 81 -10.14 4.33 -0.73
C PRO A 81 -8.64 4.52 -1.01
N SER A 82 -7.81 4.51 0.04
CA SER A 82 -6.35 4.41 -0.15
C SER A 82 -5.98 3.12 -0.87
N SER A 83 -4.79 3.09 -1.50
CA SER A 83 -4.34 1.92 -2.26
C SER A 83 -4.33 0.64 -1.41
N ILE A 84 -3.85 0.73 -0.16
CA ILE A 84 -3.83 -0.40 0.77
C ILE A 84 -5.22 -0.81 1.25
N GLU A 85 -6.14 0.13 1.51
CA GLU A 85 -7.52 -0.22 1.86
C GLU A 85 -8.16 -1.01 0.71
N ASN A 86 -7.98 -0.54 -0.53
CA ASN A 86 -8.52 -1.21 -1.71
C ASN A 86 -7.88 -2.59 -1.95
N LEU A 87 -6.57 -2.70 -1.73
CA LEU A 87 -5.83 -3.96 -1.87
C LEU A 87 -6.30 -5.01 -0.85
N ALA A 88 -6.32 -4.65 0.44
CA ALA A 88 -6.75 -5.54 1.51
C ALA A 88 -8.22 -5.98 1.35
N ARG A 89 -9.12 -5.06 0.97
CA ARG A 89 -10.53 -5.39 0.69
C ARG A 89 -10.70 -6.40 -0.45
N ARG A 90 -9.89 -6.30 -1.50
CA ARG A 90 -9.93 -7.26 -2.61
C ARG A 90 -9.43 -8.63 -2.17
N VAL A 91 -8.31 -8.68 -1.46
CA VAL A 91 -7.75 -9.93 -0.91
C VAL A 91 -8.73 -10.66 0.00
N LEU A 92 -9.43 -9.92 0.87
CA LEU A 92 -10.48 -10.47 1.75
C LEU A 92 -11.69 -11.03 0.98
N LYS A 93 -11.95 -10.55 -0.22
CA LYS A 93 -12.98 -11.09 -1.12
C LYS A 93 -12.50 -12.29 -1.95
N GLY A 94 -11.36 -12.87 -1.59
CA GLY A 94 -10.77 -14.01 -2.29
C GLY A 94 -9.99 -13.64 -3.55
N TRP A 95 -9.76 -12.35 -3.82
CA TRP A 95 -8.92 -11.94 -4.94
C TRP A 95 -7.46 -12.31 -4.67
N SER A 96 -6.82 -12.86 -5.69
CA SER A 96 -5.37 -13.07 -5.74
C SER A 96 -4.75 -11.92 -6.51
N VAL A 97 -3.80 -11.22 -5.89
CA VAL A 97 -3.05 -10.13 -6.52
C VAL A 97 -2.29 -10.70 -7.73
N PRO A 98 -2.58 -10.22 -8.96
CA PRO A 98 -1.89 -10.69 -10.14
C PRO A 98 -0.46 -10.15 -10.13
N HIS A 99 0.44 -10.92 -10.72
CA HIS A 99 1.76 -10.43 -11.08
C HIS A 99 1.63 -9.27 -12.07
N VAL A 100 2.39 -8.20 -11.82
CA VAL A 100 2.52 -7.07 -12.77
C VAL A 100 3.96 -6.92 -13.22
N ASN A 101 4.87 -6.82 -12.26
CA ASN A 101 6.32 -6.87 -12.42
C ASN A 101 6.95 -7.07 -11.02
N PRO A 102 8.25 -7.42 -10.93
CA PRO A 102 8.90 -7.67 -9.64
C PRO A 102 8.77 -6.54 -8.61
N LEU A 103 8.91 -5.28 -9.01
CA LEU A 103 8.79 -4.15 -8.08
C LEU A 103 7.36 -3.98 -7.55
N VAL A 104 6.36 -4.16 -8.40
CA VAL A 104 4.94 -4.09 -8.02
C VAL A 104 4.59 -5.20 -7.04
N ASP A 105 5.06 -6.42 -7.30
CA ASP A 105 4.84 -7.55 -6.40
C ASP A 105 5.53 -7.31 -5.05
N LEU A 106 6.74 -6.75 -5.06
CA LEU A 106 7.50 -6.43 -3.85
C LEU A 106 6.74 -5.42 -2.98
N TYR A 107 6.36 -4.27 -3.55
CA TYR A 107 5.71 -3.24 -2.75
C TYR A 107 4.30 -3.68 -2.33
N ASN A 108 3.59 -4.49 -3.12
CA ASN A 108 2.29 -5.04 -2.71
C ASN A 108 2.43 -6.05 -1.56
N THR A 109 3.50 -6.86 -1.57
CA THR A 109 3.83 -7.76 -0.45
C THR A 109 4.07 -6.96 0.82
N ILE A 110 4.90 -5.91 0.77
CA ILE A 110 5.17 -5.03 1.91
C ILE A 110 3.89 -4.30 2.35
N SER A 111 3.09 -3.83 1.40
CA SER A 111 1.84 -3.12 1.68
C SER A 111 0.86 -4.00 2.44
N LEU A 112 0.66 -5.25 2.00
CA LEU A 112 -0.17 -6.23 2.70
C LEU A 112 0.39 -6.58 4.08
N ARG A 113 1.71 -6.79 4.18
CA ARG A 113 2.39 -7.13 5.45
C ARG A 113 2.14 -6.09 6.53
N HIS A 114 2.29 -4.81 6.20
CA HIS A 114 2.25 -3.73 7.18
C HIS A 114 0.95 -2.93 7.18
N LEU A 115 0.01 -3.26 6.28
CA LEU A 115 -1.18 -2.44 6.00
C LEU A 115 -0.81 -0.96 5.78
N LEU A 116 0.29 -0.75 5.05
CA LEU A 116 0.86 0.55 4.72
C LEU A 116 0.75 0.78 3.22
N PRO A 117 0.37 1.98 2.74
CA PRO A 117 0.49 2.29 1.32
C PRO A 117 1.96 2.38 0.93
N VAL A 118 2.38 1.49 0.02
CA VAL A 118 3.67 1.58 -0.64
C VAL A 118 3.42 1.63 -2.14
N GLY A 119 4.23 2.42 -2.84
CA GLY A 119 4.21 2.54 -4.29
C GLY A 119 5.60 2.88 -4.80
N GLY A 120 5.75 2.88 -6.10
CA GLY A 120 7.00 3.23 -6.77
C GLY A 120 6.74 3.66 -8.21
N GLU A 121 7.78 4.23 -8.80
CA GLU A 121 7.88 4.66 -10.19
C GLU A 121 9.14 4.08 -10.84
#